data_AF-A0A1L7I3E3-F1
#
_entry.id   AF-A0A1L7I3E3-F1
#
_cell.length_a   1.000
_cell.length_b   1.000
_cell.length_c   1.000
_cell.angle_alpha   90.00
_cell.angle_beta   90.00
_cell.angle_gamma   90.00
#
_symmetry.space_group_name_H-M   'P 1'
#
loop_
_entity.id
_entity.type
_entity.pdbx_description
1 polymer ?
#
loop_
_entity_poly.entity_id
_entity_poly.type
_entity_poly.pdbx_seq_one_letter_code
_entity_poly.pdbx_strand_id
1 'polypeptide(L)'
;MRFRILLAILFLSFFSSEIFAQNFNKEVLPEIKKEFSHETRTYDLTLIAKNQTDRIFGLRYEWKFLLQDKSAKENSRILDGRFTLESYEVKKIEEFRLGLPPAEMVLLVLFYDENDQLISTLREIIKPNLDSEDPGNFSYQKQNEGIKLVGFVTEDTKTKAGKDFYDLFYQKYNLLPEKSDQIITISEMINFGRTTRILIKVGDQIIYQFFAQPKIDYLREQVDISIKQLVKYLEYLKTRNQMKQY
;
A
#
# COMPACT_ATOMS: atom_id res chain seq x y z
N MET A 1 43.80 -28.12 35.07
CA MET A 1 43.42 -26.73 34.73
C MET A 1 42.80 -26.61 33.34
N ARG A 2 43.41 -27.20 32.29
CA ARG A 2 42.92 -27.12 30.89
C ARG A 2 41.51 -27.72 30.63
N PHE A 3 41.14 -28.80 31.32
CA PHE A 3 39.82 -29.44 31.16
C PHE A 3 38.65 -28.60 31.68
N ARG A 4 38.85 -27.85 32.78
CA ARG A 4 37.82 -26.94 33.34
C ARG A 4 37.59 -25.72 32.45
N ILE A 5 38.62 -25.26 31.75
CA ILE A 5 38.53 -24.16 30.77
C ILE A 5 37.75 -24.61 29.53
N LEU A 6 37.98 -25.85 29.06
CA LEU A 6 37.23 -26.43 27.94
C LEU A 6 35.75 -26.60 28.25
N LEU A 7 35.40 -27.00 29.48
CA LEU A 7 34.01 -27.14 29.92
C LEU A 7 33.31 -25.77 30.05
N ALA A 8 34.03 -24.72 30.47
CA ALA A 8 33.50 -23.36 30.54
C ALA A 8 33.23 -22.76 29.15
N ILE A 9 34.08 -23.06 28.15
CA ILE A 9 33.88 -22.63 26.76
C ILE A 9 32.67 -23.35 26.14
N LEU A 10 32.47 -24.64 26.45
CA LEU A 10 31.30 -25.41 26.00
C LEU A 10 29.99 -24.91 26.62
N PHE A 11 30.02 -24.40 27.85
CA PHE A 11 28.85 -23.83 28.52
C PHE A 11 28.46 -22.46 27.95
N LEU A 12 29.44 -21.66 27.49
CA LEU A 12 29.16 -20.38 26.81
C LEU A 12 28.52 -20.55 25.42
N SER A 13 28.74 -21.66 24.71
CA SER A 13 28.10 -21.90 23.41
C SER A 13 26.61 -22.24 23.48
N PHE A 14 26.06 -22.54 24.67
CA PHE A 14 24.62 -22.74 24.86
C PHE A 14 23.83 -21.43 25.08
N PHE A 15 24.52 -20.29 25.17
CA PHE A 15 23.91 -18.96 25.18
C PHE A 15 23.96 -18.30 23.79
N SER A 16 23.67 -19.07 22.73
CA SER A 16 23.41 -18.48 21.42
C SER A 16 22.09 -17.71 21.50
N SER A 17 22.19 -16.40 21.68
CA SER A 17 21.09 -15.45 21.60
C SER A 17 20.28 -15.70 20.34
N GLU A 18 18.96 -15.91 20.48
CA GLU A 18 18.05 -15.84 19.35
C GLU A 18 18.11 -14.42 18.79
N ILE A 19 18.79 -14.27 17.66
CA ILE A 19 18.75 -13.05 16.87
C ILE A 19 17.36 -13.02 16.23
N PHE A 20 16.38 -12.45 16.91
CA PHE A 20 15.13 -12.05 16.28
C PHE A 20 15.45 -10.96 15.28
N ALA A 21 15.50 -11.30 14.00
CA ALA A 21 15.44 -10.31 12.94
C ALA A 21 14.10 -9.56 13.08
N GLN A 22 14.16 -8.26 13.40
CA GLN A 22 12.99 -7.40 13.39
C GLN A 22 12.55 -7.19 11.93
N ASN A 23 11.54 -7.93 11.50
CA ASN A 23 10.97 -7.83 10.17
C ASN A 23 9.94 -6.71 10.14
N PHE A 24 10.40 -5.47 9.97
CA PHE A 24 9.51 -4.34 9.70
C PHE A 24 8.76 -4.53 8.38
N ASN A 25 7.60 -3.89 8.25
CA ASN A 25 6.81 -3.81 7.02
C ASN A 25 6.20 -5.14 6.54
N LYS A 26 6.13 -6.16 7.40
CA LYS A 26 5.61 -7.48 7.03
C LYS A 26 4.08 -7.54 7.07
N GLU A 27 3.48 -6.98 8.12
CA GLU A 27 2.03 -7.07 8.36
C GLU A 27 1.30 -5.79 7.91
N VAL A 28 1.96 -4.65 8.09
CA VAL A 28 1.46 -3.33 7.73
C VAL A 28 2.51 -2.64 6.87
N LEU A 29 2.08 -2.08 5.74
CA LEU A 29 2.93 -1.39 4.78
C LEU A 29 2.51 0.08 4.63
N PRO A 30 3.37 1.05 4.99
CA PRO A 30 3.22 2.46 4.70
C PRO A 30 3.59 2.76 3.25
N GLU A 31 2.88 3.69 2.65
CA GLU A 31 3.20 4.29 1.35
C GLU A 31 2.96 5.80 1.39
N ILE A 32 3.78 6.55 0.64
CA ILE A 32 3.56 7.97 0.38
C ILE A 32 3.29 8.13 -1.13
N LYS A 33 2.08 8.60 -1.47
CA LYS A 33 1.80 9.12 -2.81
C LYS A 33 2.18 10.59 -2.88
N LYS A 34 2.80 10.97 -3.98
CA LYS A 34 3.29 12.32 -4.23
C LYS A 34 2.76 12.78 -5.58
N GLU A 35 2.06 13.89 -5.60
CA GLU A 35 1.59 14.52 -6.82
C GLU A 35 2.05 15.98 -6.83
N PHE A 36 2.69 16.39 -7.93
CA PHE A 36 3.16 17.77 -8.06
C PHE A 36 2.13 18.61 -8.81
N SER A 37 1.65 19.67 -8.17
CA SER A 37 0.80 20.66 -8.83
C SER A 37 1.65 21.80 -9.39
N HIS A 38 1.73 21.86 -10.72
CA HIS A 38 2.45 22.91 -11.44
C HIS A 38 1.83 24.31 -11.24
N GLU A 39 0.51 24.39 -11.04
CA GLU A 39 -0.21 25.65 -10.86
C GLU A 39 0.13 26.32 -9.52
N THR A 40 0.09 25.53 -8.44
CA THR A 40 0.34 26.03 -7.08
C THR A 40 1.81 25.90 -6.65
N ARG A 41 2.64 25.20 -7.44
CA ARG A 41 4.03 24.84 -7.12
C ARG A 41 4.14 24.16 -5.75
N THR A 42 3.29 23.17 -5.52
CA THR A 42 3.24 22.39 -4.29
C THR A 42 3.24 20.89 -4.60
N TYR A 43 3.81 20.10 -3.69
CA TYR A 43 3.59 18.67 -3.62
C TYR A 43 2.37 18.39 -2.74
N ASP A 44 1.38 17.69 -3.28
CA ASP A 44 0.33 17.06 -2.50
C ASP A 44 0.81 15.66 -2.10
N LEU A 45 1.01 15.46 -0.81
CA LEU A 45 1.54 14.24 -0.23
C LEU A 45 0.41 13.51 0.50
N THR A 46 0.20 12.24 0.15
CA THR A 46 -0.83 11.40 0.79
C THR A 46 -0.17 10.21 1.47
N LEU A 47 -0.32 10.12 2.79
CA LEU A 47 0.10 8.98 3.58
C LEU A 47 -0.96 7.88 3.52
N ILE A 48 -0.55 6.68 3.12
CA ILE A 48 -1.41 5.50 2.98
C ILE A 48 -0.85 4.37 3.85
N ALA A 49 -1.73 3.62 4.50
CA ALA A 49 -1.40 2.38 5.18
C ALA A 49 -2.13 1.20 4.52
N LYS A 50 -1.42 0.08 4.34
CA LYS A 50 -1.97 -1.18 3.82
C LYS A 50 -1.78 -2.30 4.85
N ASN A 51 -2.87 -2.99 5.19
CA ASN A 51 -2.81 -4.23 5.96
C ASN A 51 -2.69 -5.42 5.02
N GLN A 52 -1.76 -6.32 5.31
CA GLN A 52 -1.49 -7.52 4.50
C GLN A 52 -2.00 -8.81 5.17
N THR A 53 -2.81 -8.67 6.20
CA THR A 53 -3.24 -9.78 7.06
C THR A 53 -4.74 -9.76 7.31
N ASP A 54 -5.23 -10.84 7.92
CA ASP A 54 -6.59 -11.00 8.39
C ASP A 54 -6.86 -10.37 9.78
N ARG A 55 -5.85 -9.77 10.41
CA ARG A 55 -5.95 -9.13 11.73
C ARG A 55 -6.35 -7.67 11.59
N ILE A 56 -7.00 -7.12 12.62
CA ILE A 56 -7.28 -5.68 12.74
C ILE A 56 -6.16 -5.07 13.59
N PHE A 57 -5.69 -3.88 13.23
CA PHE A 57 -4.68 -3.16 13.99
C PHE A 57 -5.19 -1.82 14.49
N GLY A 58 -4.97 -1.52 15.77
CA GLY A 58 -4.91 -0.16 16.29
C GLY A 58 -3.47 0.35 16.17
N LEU A 59 -3.27 1.46 15.43
CA LEU A 59 -1.95 1.97 15.12
C LEU A 59 -1.81 3.45 15.50
N ARG A 60 -0.59 3.84 15.85
CA ARG A 60 -0.16 5.23 15.95
C ARG A 60 0.86 5.50 14.85
N TYR A 61 0.77 6.65 14.19
CA TYR A 61 1.76 7.06 13.20
C TYR A 61 2.54 8.30 13.65
N GLU A 62 3.78 8.41 13.19
CA GLU A 62 4.56 9.64 13.16
C GLU A 62 5.07 9.86 11.73
N TRP A 63 4.73 11.00 11.13
CA TRP A 63 5.21 11.44 9.82
C TRP A 63 6.10 12.67 9.99
N LYS A 64 7.41 12.45 9.86
CA LYS A 64 8.45 13.46 10.09
C LYS A 64 8.93 14.03 8.78
N PHE A 65 9.01 15.34 8.71
CA PHE A 65 9.52 16.13 7.60
C PHE A 65 10.83 16.75 8.05
N LEU A 66 11.94 16.31 7.48
CA LEU A 66 13.29 16.68 7.90
C LEU A 66 13.98 17.41 6.75
N LEU A 67 14.20 18.72 6.90
CA LEU A 67 14.96 19.49 5.92
C LEU A 67 16.46 19.25 6.11
N GLN A 68 17.14 18.84 5.04
CA GLN A 68 18.58 18.57 5.06
C GLN A 68 19.36 19.82 4.62
N ASP A 69 19.61 20.74 5.54
CA ASP A 69 20.51 21.89 5.33
C ASP A 69 21.71 21.76 6.28
N LYS A 70 22.91 22.02 5.77
CA LYS A 70 24.17 21.97 6.52
C LYS A 70 24.31 23.10 7.55
N SER A 71 23.48 24.15 7.48
CA SER A 71 23.64 25.36 8.30
C SER A 71 22.41 25.81 9.10
N ALA A 72 21.25 25.15 8.99
CA ALA A 72 20.02 25.62 9.61
C ALA A 72 19.57 24.72 10.77
N LYS A 73 19.22 25.38 11.89
CA LYS A 73 18.44 24.85 13.01
C LYS A 73 17.39 23.85 12.52
N GLU A 74 17.31 22.68 13.16
CA GLU A 74 16.44 21.55 12.82
C GLU A 74 14.96 22.00 12.72
N ASN A 75 14.53 22.36 11.51
CA ASN A 75 13.12 22.65 11.22
C ASN A 75 12.45 21.32 10.87
N SER A 76 12.33 20.44 11.86
CA SER A 76 11.56 19.21 11.73
C SER A 76 10.09 19.49 11.99
N ARG A 77 9.21 19.07 11.09
CA ARG A 77 7.76 19.00 11.36
C ARG A 77 7.37 17.55 11.59
N ILE A 78 6.52 17.30 12.57
CA ILE A 78 5.96 15.98 12.85
C ILE A 78 4.45 16.12 12.77
N LEU A 79 3.82 15.25 11.99
CA LEU A 79 2.39 14.99 12.04
C LEU A 79 2.20 13.62 12.67
N ASP A 80 1.33 13.50 13.65
CA ASP A 80 1.08 12.25 14.35
C ASP A 80 -0.41 12.07 14.64
N GLY A 81 -0.80 10.82 14.83
CA GLY A 81 -2.19 10.47 15.09
C GLY A 81 -2.37 8.98 15.33
N ARG A 82 -3.60 8.60 15.67
CA ARG A 82 -4.01 7.21 15.84
C ARG A 82 -5.08 6.85 14.84
N PHE A 83 -5.05 5.63 14.35
CA PHE A 83 -6.02 5.11 13.41
C PHE A 83 -6.22 3.61 13.61
N THR A 84 -7.38 3.11 13.20
CA THR A 84 -7.62 1.68 13.04
C THR A 84 -7.39 1.29 11.59
N LEU A 85 -6.87 0.09 11.38
CA LEU A 85 -6.65 -0.50 10.07
C LEU A 85 -7.28 -1.90 10.03
N GLU A 86 -8.37 -2.02 9.30
CA GLU A 86 -9.12 -3.25 9.15
C GLU A 86 -8.33 -4.29 8.37
N SER A 87 -8.74 -5.55 8.48
CA SER A 87 -8.13 -6.67 7.76
C SER A 87 -8.12 -6.43 6.24
N TYR A 88 -6.95 -6.61 5.61
CA TYR A 88 -6.66 -6.34 4.20
C TYR A 88 -7.10 -4.94 3.69
N GLU A 89 -7.27 -3.98 4.59
CA GLU A 89 -7.66 -2.61 4.24
C GLU A 89 -6.46 -1.83 3.66
N VAL A 90 -6.76 -0.97 2.68
CA VAL A 90 -5.87 0.13 2.28
C VAL A 90 -6.56 1.44 2.64
N LYS A 91 -5.92 2.21 3.52
CA LYS A 91 -6.51 3.39 4.13
C LYS A 91 -5.64 4.62 3.92
N LYS A 92 -6.28 5.70 3.47
CA LYS A 92 -5.70 7.04 3.48
C LYS A 92 -5.67 7.56 4.91
N ILE A 93 -4.50 7.93 5.41
CA ILE A 93 -4.30 8.33 6.81
C ILE A 93 -4.25 9.85 6.95
N GLU A 94 -3.40 10.50 6.15
CA GLU A 94 -3.13 11.93 6.27
C GLU A 94 -2.82 12.52 4.90
N GLU A 95 -3.18 13.79 4.69
CA GLU A 95 -2.83 14.54 3.49
C GLU A 95 -2.12 15.83 3.89
N PHE A 96 -0.98 16.10 3.26
CA PHE A 96 -0.18 17.28 3.55
C PHE A 96 0.26 17.96 2.26
N ARG A 97 -0.12 19.23 2.11
CA ARG A 97 0.35 20.08 1.02
C ARG A 97 1.66 20.75 1.43
N LEU A 98 2.72 20.38 0.73
CA LEU A 98 4.07 20.88 0.95
C LEU A 98 4.46 21.85 -0.18
N GLY A 99 4.84 23.09 0.16
CA GLY A 99 5.48 23.99 -0.80
C GLY A 99 6.87 23.47 -1.21
N LEU A 100 7.36 23.84 -2.39
CA LEU A 100 8.70 23.47 -2.85
C LEU A 100 9.76 23.73 -1.74
N PRO A 101 10.42 22.69 -1.21
CA PRO A 101 11.38 22.88 -0.14
C PRO A 101 12.63 23.60 -0.69
N PRO A 102 13.35 24.39 0.12
CA PRO A 102 14.54 25.11 -0.32
C PRO A 102 15.78 24.19 -0.46
N ALA A 103 15.73 23.00 0.10
CA ALA A 103 16.78 21.97 0.05
C ALA A 103 16.13 20.58 -0.01
N GLU A 104 16.93 19.51 -0.06
CA GLU A 104 16.39 18.15 0.04
C GLU A 104 15.66 17.96 1.37
N MET A 105 14.46 17.38 1.30
CA MET A 105 13.63 17.07 2.45
C MET A 105 13.45 15.55 2.54
N VAL A 106 13.78 14.99 3.70
CA VAL A 106 13.55 13.57 4.01
C VAL A 106 12.20 13.45 4.71
N LEU A 107 11.33 12.60 4.19
CA LEU A 107 10.11 12.17 4.83
C LEU A 107 10.35 10.83 5.51
N LEU A 108 10.02 10.73 6.79
CA LEU A 108 10.09 9.48 7.54
C LEU A 108 8.72 9.18 8.14
N VAL A 109 8.17 8.01 7.81
CA VAL A 109 6.92 7.51 8.38
C VAL A 109 7.26 6.35 9.30
N LEU A 110 6.70 6.37 10.49
CA LEU A 110 6.84 5.33 11.50
C LEU A 110 5.45 4.92 11.97
N PHE A 111 5.14 3.62 11.94
CA PHE A 111 3.92 3.05 12.51
C PHE A 111 4.24 2.21 13.73
N TYR A 112 3.50 2.49 14.81
CA TYR A 112 3.59 1.84 16.10
C TYR A 112 2.30 1.07 16.38
N ASP A 113 2.43 -0.10 17.00
CA ASP A 113 1.28 -0.88 17.47
C ASP A 113 0.69 -0.33 18.79
N GLU A 114 -0.32 -1.03 19.33
CA GLU A 114 -0.98 -0.66 20.59
C GLU A 114 -0.05 -0.69 21.81
N ASN A 115 1.06 -1.44 21.74
CA ASN A 115 2.09 -1.52 22.77
C ASN A 115 3.22 -0.49 22.56
N ASP A 116 3.02 0.47 21.66
CA ASP A 116 4.01 1.45 21.21
C ASP A 116 5.30 0.82 20.62
N GLN A 117 5.22 -0.42 20.12
CA GLN A 117 6.31 -1.07 19.41
C GLN A 117 6.31 -0.62 17.94
N LEU A 118 7.46 -0.22 17.43
CA LEU A 118 7.62 0.11 16.02
C LEU A 118 7.46 -1.17 15.19
N ILE A 119 6.49 -1.19 14.28
CA ILE A 119 6.21 -2.36 13.42
C ILE A 119 6.49 -2.07 11.95
N SER A 120 6.53 -0.80 11.56
CA SER A 120 6.71 -0.45 10.16
C SER A 120 7.28 0.95 9.94
N THR A 121 8.07 1.11 8.88
CA THR A 121 8.77 2.34 8.54
C THR A 121 8.84 2.56 7.03
N LEU A 122 8.80 3.82 6.60
CA LEU A 122 9.09 4.23 5.21
C LEU A 122 9.91 5.51 5.22
N ARG A 123 10.89 5.60 4.31
CA ARG A 123 11.70 6.79 4.08
C ARG A 123 11.60 7.22 2.63
N GLU A 124 11.29 8.49 2.40
CA GLU A 124 11.17 9.09 1.06
C GLU A 124 11.97 10.40 1.01
N ILE A 125 12.49 10.79 -0.17
CA ILE A 125 13.23 12.06 -0.35
C ILE A 125 12.49 12.93 -1.36
N ILE A 126 12.28 14.20 -1.00
CA ILE A 126 11.78 15.25 -1.88
C ILE A 126 12.92 16.18 -2.22
N LYS A 127 13.16 16.38 -3.52
CA LYS A 127 14.18 17.29 -4.04
C LYS A 127 13.58 18.67 -4.34
N PRO A 128 14.37 19.75 -4.17
CA PRO A 128 13.91 21.12 -4.37
C PRO A 128 13.70 21.49 -5.86
N ASN A 129 14.37 20.82 -6.79
CA ASN A 129 14.27 21.08 -8.23
C ASN A 129 13.42 20.02 -8.93
N LEU A 130 12.54 20.50 -9.82
CA LEU A 130 11.73 19.67 -10.74
C LEU A 130 12.56 19.07 -11.89
N ASP A 131 13.81 19.51 -12.07
CA ASP A 131 14.66 19.16 -13.22
C ASP A 131 15.32 17.78 -13.15
N SER A 132 14.74 16.82 -12.40
CA SER A 132 15.19 15.42 -12.46
C SER A 132 14.08 14.42 -12.14
N GLU A 133 12.85 14.70 -12.56
CA GLU A 133 12.04 13.64 -13.15
C GLU A 133 12.17 13.82 -14.67
N ASP A 134 13.27 13.30 -15.19
CA ASP A 134 13.47 13.11 -16.61
C ASP A 134 12.25 12.33 -17.14
N PRO A 135 11.36 12.92 -17.94
CA PRO A 135 10.18 12.22 -18.46
C PRO A 135 10.56 11.05 -19.39
N GLY A 136 11.86 10.86 -19.64
CA GLY A 136 12.43 9.88 -20.55
C GLY A 136 13.36 8.83 -19.93
N ASN A 137 13.66 8.84 -18.62
CA ASN A 137 14.48 7.78 -18.02
C ASN A 137 13.64 6.62 -17.47
N PHE A 138 12.85 6.02 -18.35
CA PHE A 138 12.72 4.56 -18.33
C PHE A 138 14.09 4.00 -18.74
N SER A 139 15.01 3.93 -17.78
CA SER A 139 16.15 3.04 -17.91
C SER A 139 15.58 1.63 -17.96
N TYR A 140 15.27 1.15 -19.17
CA TYR A 140 15.07 -0.24 -19.51
C TYR A 140 16.42 -0.96 -19.34
N GLN A 141 16.85 -1.08 -18.09
CA GLN A 141 17.86 -2.04 -17.68
C GLN A 141 17.15 -3.18 -16.98
N LYS A 142 16.34 -3.90 -17.74
CA LYS A 142 16.10 -5.31 -17.50
C LYS A 142 15.98 -6.03 -18.83
N GLN A 143 17.11 -6.58 -19.25
CA GLN A 143 17.20 -7.48 -20.38
C GLN A 143 16.17 -8.61 -20.17
N ASN A 144 15.18 -8.70 -21.06
CA ASN A 144 14.14 -9.73 -21.15
C ASN A 144 12.92 -9.66 -20.20
N GLU A 145 12.42 -8.48 -19.83
CA GLU A 145 11.03 -8.38 -19.33
C GLU A 145 10.17 -7.63 -20.35
N GLY A 146 9.28 -8.38 -21.04
CA GLY A 146 8.31 -7.79 -21.96
C GLY A 146 7.44 -6.73 -21.30
N ILE A 147 6.90 -5.80 -22.09
CA ILE A 147 5.99 -4.76 -21.62
C ILE A 147 4.80 -5.42 -20.90
N LYS A 148 4.68 -5.22 -19.58
CA LYS A 148 3.55 -5.70 -18.78
C LYS A 148 2.54 -4.58 -18.62
N LEU A 149 1.32 -4.80 -19.13
CA LEU A 149 0.16 -3.95 -18.83
C LEU A 149 -0.24 -4.19 -17.37
N VAL A 150 -0.13 -3.16 -16.52
CA VAL A 150 -0.49 -3.22 -15.10
C VAL A 150 -1.58 -2.20 -14.80
N GLY A 151 -2.46 -2.51 -13.85
CA GLY A 151 -3.41 -1.54 -13.31
C GLY A 151 -4.66 -1.27 -14.14
N PHE A 152 -4.93 -2.10 -15.16
CA PHE A 152 -6.08 -1.90 -16.02
C PHE A 152 -7.38 -2.43 -15.38
N VAL A 153 -8.40 -1.57 -15.32
CA VAL A 153 -9.76 -1.93 -14.87
C VAL A 153 -10.74 -1.67 -16.01
N THR A 154 -11.55 -2.65 -16.37
CA THR A 154 -12.57 -2.53 -17.43
C THR A 154 -13.98 -2.56 -16.85
N GLU A 155 -14.86 -1.81 -17.51
CA GLU A 155 -16.28 -1.71 -17.18
C GLU A 155 -17.12 -2.43 -18.24
N ASP A 156 -17.75 -3.53 -17.85
CA ASP A 156 -18.74 -4.28 -18.65
C ASP A 156 -20.10 -4.27 -17.93
N THR A 157 -20.57 -3.08 -17.56
CA THR A 157 -21.85 -2.88 -16.85
C THR A 157 -22.92 -2.28 -17.77
N LYS A 158 -24.20 -2.51 -17.46
CA LYS A 158 -25.33 -2.07 -18.28
C LYS A 158 -26.28 -1.14 -17.52
N THR A 159 -26.35 -1.28 -16.20
CA THR A 159 -27.24 -0.49 -15.36
C THR A 159 -26.51 0.66 -14.67
N LYS A 160 -27.27 1.67 -14.22
CA LYS A 160 -26.72 2.76 -13.41
C LYS A 160 -26.03 2.27 -12.14
N ALA A 161 -26.62 1.29 -11.44
CA ALA A 161 -26.02 0.75 -10.23
C ALA A 161 -24.67 0.06 -10.51
N GLY A 162 -24.54 -0.62 -11.66
CA GLY A 162 -23.27 -1.18 -12.12
C GLY A 162 -22.22 -0.11 -12.39
N LYS A 163 -22.62 0.96 -13.10
CA LYS A 163 -21.75 2.11 -13.38
C LYS A 163 -21.28 2.81 -12.09
N ASP A 164 -22.22 3.14 -11.21
CA ASP A 164 -21.94 3.81 -9.94
C ASP A 164 -20.98 2.96 -9.08
N PHE A 165 -21.16 1.64 -9.08
CA PHE A 165 -20.23 0.72 -8.43
C PHE A 165 -18.84 0.74 -9.07
N TYR A 166 -18.74 0.71 -10.40
CA TYR A 166 -17.45 0.77 -11.11
C TYR A 166 -16.70 2.06 -10.77
N ASP A 167 -17.37 3.22 -10.77
CA ASP A 167 -16.73 4.50 -10.48
C ASP A 167 -16.18 4.54 -9.04
N LEU A 168 -16.97 4.09 -8.07
CA LEU A 168 -16.53 3.98 -6.67
C LEU A 168 -15.37 2.99 -6.50
N PHE A 169 -15.47 1.84 -7.17
CA PHE A 169 -14.43 0.82 -7.14
C PHE A 169 -13.13 1.35 -7.75
N TYR A 170 -13.19 2.02 -8.90
CA TYR A 170 -12.03 2.57 -9.59
C TYR A 170 -11.32 3.63 -8.73
N GLN A 171 -12.08 4.50 -8.05
CA GLN A 171 -11.51 5.46 -7.10
C GLN A 171 -10.72 4.75 -5.99
N LYS A 172 -11.31 3.73 -5.33
CA LYS A 172 -10.60 2.96 -4.30
C LYS A 172 -9.42 2.16 -4.86
N TYR A 173 -9.58 1.57 -6.03
CA TYR A 173 -8.53 0.82 -6.69
C TYR A 173 -7.32 1.70 -7.04
N ASN A 174 -7.55 2.94 -7.46
CA ASN A 174 -6.48 3.90 -7.74
C ASN A 174 -5.68 4.26 -6.49
N LEU A 175 -6.31 4.26 -5.32
CA LEU A 175 -5.63 4.42 -4.04
C LEU A 175 -4.76 3.21 -3.66
N LEU A 176 -4.98 2.03 -4.24
CA LEU A 176 -4.09 0.90 -3.97
C LEU A 176 -2.65 1.19 -4.42
N PRO A 177 -1.66 0.81 -3.60
CA PRO A 177 -0.25 1.01 -3.92
C PRO A 177 0.20 0.13 -5.08
N GLU A 178 -0.21 -1.13 -5.04
CA GLU A 178 0.21 -2.15 -5.98
C GLU A 178 -0.93 -2.45 -6.94
N LYS A 179 -0.61 -2.40 -8.22
CA LYS A 179 -1.55 -2.68 -9.29
C LYS A 179 -1.46 -4.14 -9.73
N SER A 180 -2.60 -4.69 -10.11
CA SER A 180 -2.68 -6.03 -10.71
C SER A 180 -1.93 -6.07 -12.04
N ASP A 181 -1.22 -7.17 -12.32
CA ASP A 181 -0.64 -7.50 -13.63
C ASP A 181 -1.65 -8.14 -14.59
N GLN A 182 -2.84 -8.45 -14.09
CA GLN A 182 -3.99 -8.92 -14.86
C GLN A 182 -5.07 -7.85 -14.91
N ILE A 183 -5.85 -7.87 -15.99
CA ILE A 183 -7.01 -6.99 -16.16
C ILE A 183 -8.05 -7.33 -15.10
N ILE A 184 -8.53 -6.31 -14.40
CA ILE A 184 -9.67 -6.40 -13.50
C ILE A 184 -10.91 -6.03 -14.30
N THR A 185 -11.93 -6.88 -14.30
CA THR A 185 -13.16 -6.64 -15.05
C THR A 185 -14.35 -6.58 -14.10
N ILE A 186 -15.06 -5.46 -14.14
CA ILE A 186 -16.34 -5.28 -13.45
C ILE A 186 -17.44 -5.57 -14.47
N SER A 187 -18.07 -6.74 -14.36
CA SER A 187 -19.07 -7.21 -15.32
C SER A 187 -20.44 -7.34 -14.68
N GLU A 188 -21.51 -7.12 -15.46
CA GLU A 188 -22.89 -7.24 -15.00
C GLU A 188 -23.66 -8.33 -15.76
N MET A 189 -24.22 -9.28 -15.03
CA MET A 189 -25.12 -10.30 -15.57
C MET A 189 -26.57 -9.98 -15.21
N ILE A 190 -27.41 -9.82 -16.23
CA ILE A 190 -28.85 -9.59 -16.06
C ILE A 190 -29.54 -10.95 -15.96
N ASN A 191 -30.27 -11.17 -14.87
CA ASN A 191 -31.10 -12.34 -14.67
C ASN A 191 -32.58 -12.03 -14.95
N PHE A 192 -33.38 -13.08 -15.08
CA PHE A 192 -34.83 -12.98 -15.15
C PHE A 192 -35.39 -12.26 -13.91
N GLY A 193 -36.34 -11.35 -14.12
CA GLY A 193 -36.95 -10.56 -13.03
C GLY A 193 -36.28 -9.20 -12.74
N ARG A 194 -35.54 -8.61 -13.68
CA ARG A 194 -34.85 -7.30 -13.55
C ARG A 194 -33.80 -7.25 -12.45
N THR A 195 -33.42 -8.39 -11.88
CA THR A 195 -32.31 -8.48 -10.95
C THR A 195 -31.01 -8.61 -11.74
N THR A 196 -29.97 -7.92 -11.31
CA THR A 196 -28.66 -8.01 -11.93
C THR A 196 -27.61 -8.38 -10.90
N ARG A 197 -26.57 -9.08 -11.34
CA ARG A 197 -25.44 -9.47 -10.51
C ARG A 197 -24.18 -8.79 -11.04
N ILE A 198 -23.46 -8.13 -10.16
CA ILE A 198 -22.14 -7.57 -10.46
C ILE A 198 -21.10 -8.63 -10.12
N LEU A 199 -20.16 -8.86 -11.04
CA LEU A 199 -19.05 -9.79 -10.89
C LEU A 199 -17.74 -9.04 -11.03
N ILE A 200 -16.85 -9.25 -10.07
CA ILE A 200 -15.50 -8.71 -10.07
C ILE A 200 -14.56 -9.85 -10.45
N LYS A 201 -13.86 -9.69 -11.58
CA LYS A 201 -12.95 -10.68 -12.13
C LYS A 201 -11.53 -10.16 -12.19
N VAL A 202 -10.57 -11.06 -12.01
CA VAL A 202 -9.15 -10.81 -12.27
C VAL A 202 -8.71 -11.86 -13.29
N GLY A 203 -8.44 -11.43 -14.52
CA GLY A 203 -8.41 -12.34 -15.67
C GLY A 203 -9.75 -13.06 -15.81
N ASP A 204 -9.73 -14.39 -15.86
CA ASP A 204 -10.94 -15.22 -15.98
C ASP A 204 -11.55 -15.63 -14.62
N GLN A 205 -10.90 -15.31 -13.49
CA GLN A 205 -11.35 -15.75 -12.18
C GLN A 205 -12.28 -14.73 -11.53
N ILE A 206 -13.49 -15.16 -11.17
CA ILE A 206 -14.42 -14.36 -10.34
C ILE A 206 -13.92 -14.39 -8.90
N ILE A 207 -13.53 -13.24 -8.37
CA ILE A 207 -13.06 -13.10 -6.98
C ILE A 207 -14.19 -12.70 -6.02
N TYR A 208 -15.22 -12.02 -6.54
CA TYR A 208 -16.37 -11.61 -5.76
C TYR A 208 -17.58 -11.36 -6.67
N GLN A 209 -18.78 -11.56 -6.12
CA GLN A 209 -20.03 -11.27 -6.82
C GLN A 209 -21.15 -10.93 -5.83
N PHE A 210 -22.06 -10.05 -6.23
CA PHE A 210 -23.21 -9.65 -5.42
C PHE A 210 -24.37 -9.15 -6.29
N PHE A 211 -25.58 -9.11 -5.73
CA PHE A 211 -26.75 -8.56 -6.43
C PHE A 211 -26.74 -7.04 -6.40
N ALA A 212 -26.86 -6.39 -7.55
CA ALA A 212 -26.85 -4.93 -7.61
C ALA A 212 -28.08 -4.35 -6.89
N GLN A 213 -27.85 -3.34 -6.05
CA GLN A 213 -28.91 -2.54 -5.45
C GLN A 213 -28.59 -1.05 -5.66
N PRO A 214 -29.57 -0.21 -6.04
CA PRO A 214 -29.31 1.21 -6.33
C PRO A 214 -28.88 2.07 -5.12
N LYS A 215 -28.98 1.55 -3.90
CA LYS A 215 -28.65 2.33 -2.69
C LYS A 215 -27.14 2.57 -2.62
N ILE A 216 -26.74 3.84 -2.60
CA ILE A 216 -25.31 4.21 -2.63
C ILE A 216 -24.51 3.63 -1.46
N ASP A 217 -25.07 3.59 -0.25
CA ASP A 217 -24.38 3.04 0.92
C ASP A 217 -24.11 1.55 0.77
N TYR A 218 -25.07 0.83 0.16
CA TYR A 218 -24.87 -0.58 -0.17
C TYR A 218 -23.74 -0.73 -1.19
N LEU A 219 -23.73 0.07 -2.26
CA LEU A 219 -22.64 0.01 -3.24
C LEU A 219 -21.27 0.29 -2.61
N ARG A 220 -21.16 1.26 -1.70
CA ARG A 220 -19.91 1.55 -0.97
C ARG A 220 -19.46 0.36 -0.12
N GLU A 221 -20.38 -0.27 0.61
CA GLU A 221 -20.07 -1.48 1.37
C GLU A 221 -19.57 -2.61 0.46
N GLN A 222 -20.24 -2.82 -0.68
CA GLN A 222 -19.82 -3.83 -1.66
C GLN A 222 -18.46 -3.49 -2.28
N VAL A 223 -18.14 -2.21 -2.49
CA VAL A 223 -16.81 -1.77 -2.95
C VAL A 223 -15.75 -2.14 -1.92
N ASP A 224 -16.01 -1.90 -0.64
CA ASP A 224 -15.06 -2.21 0.45
C ASP A 224 -14.75 -3.70 0.52
N ILE A 225 -15.80 -4.53 0.45
CA ILE A 225 -15.65 -5.98 0.39
C ILE A 225 -14.90 -6.40 -0.87
N SER A 226 -15.23 -5.81 -2.03
CA SER A 226 -14.59 -6.15 -3.31
C SER A 226 -13.09 -5.83 -3.32
N ILE A 227 -12.70 -4.65 -2.81
CA ILE A 227 -11.30 -4.24 -2.69
C ILE A 227 -10.57 -5.17 -1.72
N LYS A 228 -11.20 -5.52 -0.60
CA LYS A 228 -10.64 -6.48 0.37
C LYS A 228 -10.37 -7.85 -0.27
N GLN A 229 -11.33 -8.39 -1.03
CA GLN A 229 -11.16 -9.66 -1.75
C GLN A 229 -10.08 -9.56 -2.83
N LEU A 230 -9.99 -8.42 -3.53
CA LEU A 230 -8.97 -8.17 -4.53
C LEU A 230 -7.57 -8.16 -3.90
N VAL A 231 -7.35 -7.39 -2.83
CA VAL A 231 -6.05 -7.32 -2.14
C VAL A 231 -5.62 -8.70 -1.67
N LYS A 232 -6.53 -9.44 -1.02
CA LYS A 232 -6.29 -10.81 -0.59
C LYS A 232 -5.91 -11.74 -1.75
N TYR A 233 -6.61 -11.63 -2.88
CA TYR A 233 -6.33 -12.43 -4.06
C TYR A 233 -4.96 -12.09 -4.68
N LEU A 234 -4.61 -10.80 -4.77
CA LEU A 234 -3.30 -10.36 -5.27
C LEU A 234 -2.16 -10.85 -4.37
N GLU A 235 -2.33 -10.83 -3.05
CA GLU A 235 -1.35 -11.37 -2.11
C GLU A 235 -1.18 -12.88 -2.27
N TYR A 236 -2.27 -13.62 -2.45
CA TYR A 236 -2.21 -15.05 -2.79
C TYR A 236 -1.41 -15.31 -4.08
N LEU A 237 -1.64 -14.52 -5.14
CA LEU A 237 -0.91 -14.65 -6.40
C LEU A 237 0.59 -14.41 -6.22
N LYS A 238 0.99 -13.42 -5.41
CA LYS A 238 2.40 -13.14 -5.13
C LYS A 238 3.10 -14.29 -4.43
N THR A 239 2.51 -14.80 -3.35
CA THR A 239 3.07 -15.94 -2.60
C THR A 239 3.23 -17.15 -3.51
N ARG A 240 2.23 -17.42 -4.37
CA ARG A 240 2.29 -18.51 -5.35
C ARG A 240 3.40 -18.32 -6.38
N ASN A 241 3.58 -17.10 -6.90
CA ASN A 241 4.61 -16.82 -7.89
C ASN A 241 6.01 -16.89 -7.28
N GLN A 242 6.19 -16.46 -6.03
CA GLN A 242 7.45 -16.61 -5.30
C GLN A 242 7.82 -18.08 -5.10
N MET A 243 6.85 -18.95 -4.76
CA MET A 243 7.10 -20.40 -4.62
C MET A 243 7.51 -21.09 -5.93
N LYS A 244 7.13 -20.55 -7.10
CA LYS A 244 7.50 -21.12 -8.41
C LYS A 244 8.92 -20.75 -8.87
N GLN A 245 9.59 -19.80 -8.20
CA GLN A 245 10.95 -19.37 -8.54
C GLN A 245 12.04 -20.10 -7.72
N TYR A 246 11.65 -21.04 -6.86
CA TYR A 246 12.52 -22.00 -6.18
C TYR A 246 12.33 -23.40 -6.79
#